data_AF-A0AAN7V789-F1
#
_entry.id   AF-A0AAN7V789-F1
#
_cell.length_a   1.000
_cell.length_b   1.000
_cell.length_c   1.000
_cell.angle_alpha   90.00
_cell.angle_beta   90.00
_cell.angle_gamma   90.00
#
_symmetry.space_group_name_H-M   'P 1'
#
loop_
_entity.id
_entity.type
_entity.pdbx_description
1 polymer ?
#
loop_
_entity_poly.entity_id
_entity_poly.type
_entity_poly.pdbx_seq_one_letter_code
_entity_poly.pdbx_strand_id
1 'polypeptide(L)'
;MSRIIGRQRHRSNQPAENPSECWKKYYIPYLDSIITSLEIRFAEENNSSFALFKLHPAQMQTMSIENLKDACERIAQFYDLPNIKNEIELWRQLWHDKPNQTSLTVVDVLKEAKPFFPETGKALKISIALPCTMCTVERSFSSLRRLKNEISIMITK
;
A
#
# COMPACT_ATOMS: atom_id res chain seq x y z
N MET A 1 4.05 9.48 31.80
CA MET A 1 4.81 10.50 32.55
C MET A 1 5.78 11.20 31.61
N SER A 2 5.65 12.52 31.48
CA SER A 2 6.53 13.36 30.68
C SER A 2 7.92 13.43 31.32
N ARG A 3 8.99 13.16 30.56
CA ARG A 3 10.36 13.31 31.07
C ARG A 3 10.70 14.80 31.13
N ILE A 4 10.77 15.37 32.33
CA ILE A 4 11.21 16.75 32.56
C ILE A 4 12.74 16.73 32.62
N ILE A 5 13.42 17.04 31.52
CA ILE A 5 14.87 17.30 31.52
C ILE A 5 15.07 18.82 31.39
N GLY A 6 15.89 19.39 32.26
CA GLY A 6 16.04 20.84 32.45
C GLY A 6 16.57 21.66 31.26
N ARG A 7 16.93 21.05 30.12
CA ARG A 7 17.28 21.77 28.88
C ARG A 7 17.32 20.82 27.68
N GLN A 8 16.52 21.09 26.67
CA GLN A 8 16.55 20.42 25.37
C GLN A 8 16.91 21.48 24.30
N ARG A 9 18.19 21.57 23.93
CA ARG A 9 18.76 22.66 23.10
C ARG A 9 18.70 22.44 21.58
N HIS A 10 18.54 21.19 21.14
CA HIS A 10 18.63 20.83 19.72
C HIS A 10 17.31 20.33 19.11
N ARG A 11 16.20 20.42 19.84
CA ARG A 11 14.85 20.20 19.28
C ARG A 11 14.23 21.55 18.96
N SER A 12 13.55 21.66 17.82
CA SER A 12 12.68 22.79 17.52
C SER A 12 11.58 22.83 18.59
N ASN A 13 11.77 23.70 19.57
CA ASN A 13 10.81 23.92 20.64
C ASN A 13 10.03 25.19 20.29
N GLN A 14 8.93 25.04 19.55
CA GLN A 14 7.88 26.05 19.60
C GLN A 14 7.45 26.22 21.08
N PRO A 15 7.39 27.46 21.59
CA PRO A 15 6.96 27.73 22.96
C PRO A 15 5.51 27.28 23.11
N ALA A 16 5.21 26.54 24.18
CA ALA A 16 3.85 26.17 24.54
C ALA A 16 3.44 27.05 25.74
N GLU A 17 2.33 27.77 25.63
CA GLU A 17 1.84 28.66 26.69
C GLU A 17 1.36 27.90 27.93
N ASN A 18 0.93 26.63 27.77
CA ASN A 18 0.44 25.80 28.87
C ASN A 18 0.90 24.32 28.81
N PRO A 19 1.25 23.68 29.96
CA PRO A 19 1.63 22.26 30.03
C PRO A 19 0.56 21.28 29.52
N SER A 20 -0.72 21.67 29.62
CA SER A 20 -1.88 20.92 29.14
C SER A 20 -2.02 20.88 27.61
N GLU A 21 -1.33 21.76 26.89
CA GLU A 21 -1.37 21.83 25.42
C GLU A 21 -0.15 21.18 24.74
N CYS A 22 0.83 20.74 25.53
CA CYS A 22 2.04 20.09 25.05
C CYS A 22 1.76 18.85 24.17
N TRP A 23 0.63 18.18 24.32
CA TRP A 23 0.26 17.01 23.49
C TRP A 23 -0.06 17.42 22.06
N LYS A 24 -0.69 18.59 21.84
CA LYS A 24 -1.04 19.10 20.51
C LYS A 24 0.20 19.25 19.61
N LYS A 25 1.33 19.67 20.19
CA LYS A 25 2.63 19.83 19.52
C LYS A 25 3.20 18.55 18.90
N TYR A 26 2.93 17.39 19.48
CA TYR A 26 3.44 16.11 18.97
C TYR A 26 2.39 15.37 18.15
N TYR A 27 1.13 15.51 18.52
CA TYR A 27 0.04 14.75 17.93
C TYR A 27 -0.45 15.38 16.62
N ILE A 28 -0.57 16.71 16.54
CA ILE A 28 -1.02 17.40 15.32
C ILE A 28 -0.10 17.12 14.12
N PRO A 29 1.23 17.38 14.16
CA PRO A 29 2.09 17.09 13.00
C PRO A 29 2.18 15.60 12.69
N TYR A 30 1.92 14.73 13.67
CA TYR A 30 1.84 13.29 13.44
C TYR A 30 0.55 12.93 12.69
N LEU A 31 -0.61 13.48 13.09
CA LEU A 31 -1.86 13.33 12.36
C LEU A 31 -1.74 13.89 10.94
N ASP A 32 -1.16 15.08 10.78
CA ASP A 32 -0.92 15.68 9.46
C ASP A 32 -0.05 14.76 8.60
N SER A 33 1.00 14.17 9.17
CA SER A 33 1.84 13.21 8.44
C SER A 33 1.08 11.94 8.01
N ILE A 34 0.13 11.48 8.82
CA ILE A 34 -0.75 10.35 8.48
C ILE A 34 -1.69 10.76 7.35
N ILE A 35 -2.31 11.94 7.45
CA ILE A 35 -3.22 12.48 6.43
C ILE A 35 -2.49 12.60 5.10
N THR A 36 -1.34 13.27 5.06
CA THR A 36 -0.54 13.42 3.83
C THR A 36 -0.11 12.07 3.27
N SER A 37 0.26 11.12 4.13
CA SER A 37 0.61 9.76 3.68
C SER A 37 -0.58 9.03 3.05
N LEU A 38 -1.79 9.23 3.57
CA LEU A 38 -3.02 8.68 3.01
C LEU A 38 -3.36 9.35 1.67
N GLU A 39 -3.25 10.68 1.59
CA GLU A 39 -3.49 11.44 0.36
C GLU A 39 -2.56 11.00 -0.77
N ILE A 40 -1.26 10.88 -0.51
CA ILE A 40 -0.28 10.39 -1.48
C ILE A 40 -0.61 8.95 -1.91
N ARG A 41 -1.03 8.09 -0.96
CA ARG A 41 -1.33 6.69 -1.26
C ARG A 41 -2.58 6.51 -2.11
N PHE A 42 -3.63 7.30 -1.87
CA PHE A 42 -4.89 7.26 -2.62
C PHE A 42 -4.98 8.29 -3.74
N ALA A 43 -3.87 8.95 -4.07
CA ALA A 43 -3.76 9.83 -5.23
C ALA A 43 -4.10 9.08 -6.53
N GLU A 44 -4.60 9.81 -7.51
CA GLU A 44 -5.05 9.25 -8.79
C GLU A 44 -3.93 8.51 -9.54
N GLU A 45 -2.68 8.93 -9.34
CA GLU A 45 -1.47 8.28 -9.87
C GLU A 45 -1.35 6.81 -9.44
N ASN A 46 -1.78 6.49 -8.23
CA ASN A 46 -1.72 5.13 -7.68
C ASN A 46 -2.93 4.26 -8.03
N ASN A 47 -3.92 4.81 -8.76
CA ASN A 47 -5.14 4.08 -9.13
C ASN A 47 -4.83 2.85 -9.99
N SER A 48 -3.78 2.91 -10.83
CA SER A 48 -3.30 1.76 -11.63
C SER A 48 -2.84 0.58 -10.77
N SER A 49 -2.25 0.85 -9.60
CA SER A 49 -1.84 -0.19 -8.64
C SER A 49 -3.05 -0.87 -8.00
N PHE A 50 -4.12 -0.11 -7.73
CA PHE A 50 -5.38 -0.68 -7.23
C PHE A 50 -6.14 -1.47 -8.30
N ALA A 51 -5.99 -1.09 -9.58
CA ALA A 51 -6.59 -1.81 -10.69
C ALA A 51 -6.10 -3.26 -10.78
N LEU A 52 -4.88 -3.57 -10.34
CA LEU A 52 -4.35 -4.95 -10.33
C LEU A 52 -5.20 -5.90 -9.48
N PHE A 53 -5.80 -5.42 -8.39
CA PHE A 53 -6.67 -6.26 -7.55
C PHE A 53 -8.00 -6.61 -8.22
N LYS A 54 -8.38 -5.88 -9.29
CA LYS A 54 -9.56 -6.21 -10.10
C LYS A 54 -9.39 -7.50 -10.91
N LEU A 55 -8.16 -7.96 -11.10
CA LEU A 55 -7.83 -9.24 -11.74
C LEU A 55 -8.20 -10.46 -10.87
N HIS A 56 -8.63 -10.24 -9.63
CA HIS A 56 -9.08 -11.30 -8.74
C HIS A 56 -10.49 -11.79 -9.14
N PRO A 57 -10.77 -13.11 -9.17
CA PRO A 57 -12.06 -13.65 -9.62
C PRO A 57 -13.27 -13.06 -8.89
N ALA A 58 -13.13 -12.84 -7.56
CA ALA A 58 -14.18 -12.20 -6.76
C ALA A 58 -14.56 -10.79 -7.24
N GLN A 59 -13.61 -10.01 -7.79
CA GLN A 59 -13.87 -8.67 -8.33
C GLN A 59 -14.31 -8.73 -9.80
N MET A 60 -13.72 -9.64 -10.59
CA MET A 60 -14.06 -9.83 -12.00
C MET A 60 -15.51 -10.26 -12.21
N GLN A 61 -16.07 -11.07 -11.30
CA GLN A 61 -17.47 -11.51 -11.36
C GLN A 61 -18.47 -10.37 -11.05
N THR A 62 -18.06 -9.36 -10.27
CA THR A 62 -18.92 -8.23 -9.90
C THR A 62 -18.96 -7.15 -10.99
N MET A 63 -17.98 -7.09 -11.88
CA MET A 63 -17.83 -6.01 -12.87
C MET A 63 -18.17 -6.41 -14.31
N SER A 64 -18.57 -5.42 -15.12
CA SER A 64 -18.75 -5.57 -16.56
C SER A 64 -17.42 -5.78 -17.29
N ILE A 65 -17.47 -6.39 -18.49
CA ILE A 65 -16.28 -6.61 -19.34
C ILE A 65 -15.60 -5.29 -19.71
N GLU A 66 -16.38 -4.26 -20.03
CA GLU A 66 -15.90 -2.95 -20.47
C GLU A 66 -15.02 -2.31 -19.39
N ASN A 67 -15.52 -2.25 -18.16
CA ASN A 67 -14.78 -1.71 -17.02
C ASN A 67 -13.49 -2.49 -16.72
N LEU A 68 -13.48 -3.78 -17.04
CA LEU A 68 -12.35 -4.68 -16.81
C LEU A 68 -11.28 -4.44 -17.89
N LYS A 69 -11.70 -4.31 -19.16
CA LYS A 69 -10.82 -3.92 -20.26
C LYS A 69 -10.15 -2.57 -19.98
N ASP A 70 -10.92 -1.56 -19.58
CA ASP A 70 -10.38 -0.23 -19.23
C ASP A 70 -9.35 -0.29 -18.10
N ALA A 71 -9.61 -1.12 -17.07
CA ALA A 71 -8.64 -1.35 -16.00
C ALA A 71 -7.36 -2.01 -16.51
N CYS A 72 -7.48 -2.99 -17.41
CA CYS A 72 -6.34 -3.64 -18.06
C CYS A 72 -5.57 -2.70 -18.98
N GLU A 73 -6.23 -1.74 -19.64
CA GLU A 73 -5.52 -0.73 -20.44
C GLU A 73 -4.62 0.14 -19.57
N ARG A 74 -5.13 0.58 -18.42
CA ARG A 74 -4.35 1.36 -17.44
C ARG A 74 -3.17 0.55 -16.90
N ILE A 75 -3.38 -0.73 -16.60
CA ILE A 75 -2.31 -1.63 -16.15
C ILE A 75 -1.25 -1.82 -17.25
N ALA A 76 -1.69 -2.03 -18.49
CA ALA A 76 -0.79 -2.23 -19.63
C ALA A 76 0.11 -1.00 -19.86
N GLN A 77 -0.45 0.21 -19.73
CA GLN A 77 0.29 1.47 -19.85
C GLN A 77 1.26 1.70 -18.69
N PHE A 78 0.87 1.37 -17.46
CA PHE A 78 1.68 1.66 -16.27
C PHE A 78 2.82 0.64 -16.04
N TYR A 79 2.56 -0.64 -16.31
CA TYR A 79 3.51 -1.74 -16.04
C TYR A 79 4.15 -2.34 -17.29
N ASP A 80 3.89 -1.78 -18.47
CA ASP A 80 4.39 -2.24 -19.78
C ASP A 80 4.04 -3.72 -20.06
N LEU A 81 2.73 -4.03 -19.97
CA LEU A 81 2.18 -5.38 -20.15
C LEU A 81 1.21 -5.40 -21.35
N PRO A 82 1.68 -5.39 -22.61
CA PRO A 82 0.83 -5.18 -23.78
C PRO A 82 -0.16 -6.32 -24.04
N ASN A 83 0.22 -7.57 -23.75
CA ASN A 83 -0.60 -8.75 -24.06
C ASN A 83 -1.69 -9.04 -23.02
N ILE A 84 -1.75 -8.28 -21.91
CA ILE A 84 -2.73 -8.52 -20.85
C ILE A 84 -4.17 -8.36 -21.35
N LYS A 85 -4.40 -7.48 -22.34
CA LYS A 85 -5.73 -7.27 -22.94
C LYS A 85 -6.26 -8.52 -23.67
N ASN A 86 -5.36 -9.33 -24.23
CA ASN A 86 -5.74 -10.53 -24.97
C ASN A 86 -5.97 -11.70 -24.00
N GLU A 87 -5.16 -11.78 -22.94
CA GLU A 87 -5.30 -12.80 -21.90
C GLU A 87 -6.56 -12.62 -21.06
N ILE A 88 -7.02 -11.38 -20.86
CA ILE A 88 -8.06 -11.10 -19.87
C ILE A 88 -9.44 -11.67 -20.23
N GLU A 89 -9.77 -11.76 -21.52
CA GLU A 89 -11.03 -12.34 -21.97
C GLU A 89 -11.08 -13.83 -21.64
N LEU A 90 -10.01 -14.55 -21.97
CA LEU A 90 -9.83 -15.97 -21.67
C LEU A 90 -9.74 -16.21 -20.16
N TRP A 91 -9.05 -15.33 -19.44
CA TRP A 91 -8.95 -15.38 -17.99
C TRP A 91 -10.33 -15.27 -17.33
N ARG A 92 -11.16 -14.32 -17.79
CA ARG A 92 -12.53 -14.17 -17.29
C ARG A 92 -13.39 -15.39 -17.58
N GLN A 93 -13.29 -15.95 -18.78
CA GLN A 93 -14.02 -17.18 -19.17
C GLN A 93 -13.62 -18.37 -18.29
N LEU A 94 -12.33 -18.57 -18.07
CA LEU A 94 -11.81 -19.65 -17.21
C LEU A 94 -12.39 -19.60 -15.80
N TRP A 95 -12.59 -18.40 -15.24
CA TRP A 95 -13.17 -18.22 -13.92
C TRP A 95 -14.71 -18.22 -13.91
N HIS A 96 -15.37 -18.04 -15.04
CA HIS A 96 -16.82 -18.18 -15.18
C HIS A 96 -17.26 -19.65 -15.13
N ASP A 97 -16.43 -20.55 -15.68
CA ASP A 97 -16.75 -21.99 -15.78
C ASP A 97 -16.53 -22.76 -14.46
N LYS A 98 -15.84 -22.18 -13.49
CA LYS A 98 -15.55 -22.79 -12.19
C LYS A 98 -16.56 -22.32 -11.12
N PRO A 99 -17.20 -23.21 -10.33
CA PRO A 99 -18.16 -22.80 -9.30
C PRO A 99 -17.47 -22.23 -8.02
N ASN A 100 -18.07 -21.19 -7.42
CA ASN A 100 -17.78 -20.60 -6.09
C ASN A 100 -16.31 -20.31 -5.72
N GLN A 101 -15.89 -19.04 -5.82
CA GLN A 101 -14.47 -18.64 -5.74
C GLN A 101 -14.21 -17.40 -4.86
N THR A 102 -15.19 -16.96 -4.08
CA THR A 102 -15.06 -15.78 -3.21
C THR A 102 -14.05 -15.97 -2.06
N SER A 103 -13.63 -17.20 -1.75
CA SER A 103 -12.67 -17.52 -0.69
C SER A 103 -11.23 -17.73 -1.15
N LEU A 104 -10.93 -17.66 -2.45
CA LEU A 104 -9.58 -17.89 -2.95
C LEU A 104 -8.64 -16.75 -2.53
N THR A 105 -7.42 -17.10 -2.13
CA THR A 105 -6.37 -16.09 -1.90
C THR A 105 -5.69 -15.74 -3.23
N VAL A 106 -5.13 -14.52 -3.32
CA VAL A 106 -4.39 -14.06 -4.52
C VAL A 106 -3.26 -15.01 -4.92
N VAL A 107 -2.68 -15.73 -3.94
CA VAL A 107 -1.64 -16.73 -4.17
C VAL A 107 -2.19 -17.97 -4.88
N ASP A 108 -3.41 -18.40 -4.57
CA ASP A 108 -4.05 -19.53 -5.23
C ASP A 108 -4.45 -19.17 -6.66
N VAL A 109 -4.94 -17.94 -6.87
CA VAL A 109 -5.20 -17.39 -8.20
C VAL A 109 -3.93 -17.35 -9.06
N LEU A 110 -2.77 -17.03 -8.47
CA LEU A 110 -1.50 -17.04 -9.18
C LEU A 110 -1.07 -18.44 -9.64
N LYS A 111 -1.41 -19.50 -8.91
CA LYS A 111 -1.07 -20.88 -9.30
C LYS A 111 -1.78 -21.28 -10.59
N GLU A 112 -3.03 -20.86 -10.75
CA GLU A 112 -3.87 -21.10 -11.93
C GLU A 112 -3.43 -20.27 -13.15
N ALA A 113 -2.81 -19.10 -12.92
CA ALA A 113 -2.28 -18.25 -13.99
C ALA A 113 -0.98 -18.78 -14.62
N LYS A 114 -0.12 -19.45 -13.83
CA LYS A 114 1.23 -19.88 -14.24
C LYS A 114 1.33 -20.70 -15.53
N PRO A 115 0.42 -21.65 -15.85
CA PRO A 115 0.59 -22.50 -17.04
C PRO A 115 0.19 -21.83 -18.37
N PHE A 116 -0.72 -20.84 -18.37
CA PHE A 116 -1.32 -20.34 -19.60
C PHE A 116 -1.35 -18.81 -19.75
N PHE A 117 -1.15 -18.05 -18.66
CA PHE A 117 -1.33 -16.60 -18.64
C PHE A 117 -0.10 -15.88 -18.07
N PRO A 118 0.98 -15.74 -18.86
CA PRO A 118 2.23 -15.16 -18.40
C PRO A 118 2.10 -13.69 -17.98
N GLU A 119 1.36 -12.85 -18.72
CA GLU A 119 1.21 -11.43 -18.39
C GLU A 119 0.27 -11.21 -17.20
N THR A 120 -0.84 -11.95 -17.16
CA THR A 120 -1.76 -11.94 -16.01
C THR A 120 -1.06 -12.44 -14.74
N GLY A 121 -0.19 -13.45 -14.87
CA GLY A 121 0.65 -13.94 -13.79
C GLY A 121 1.69 -12.92 -13.32
N LYS A 122 2.27 -12.11 -14.20
CA LYS A 122 3.14 -10.98 -13.80
C LYS A 122 2.34 -9.93 -13.04
N ALA A 123 1.18 -9.52 -13.53
CA ALA A 123 0.30 -8.56 -12.87
C ALA A 123 -0.12 -9.03 -11.46
N LEU A 124 -0.44 -10.31 -11.29
CA LEU A 124 -0.74 -10.92 -9.99
C LEU A 124 0.48 -10.98 -9.06
N LYS A 125 1.70 -11.18 -9.57
CA LYS A 125 2.91 -11.09 -8.74
C LYS A 125 3.14 -9.67 -8.24
N ILE A 126 2.90 -8.67 -9.09
CA ILE A 126 3.00 -7.25 -8.72
C ILE A 126 1.97 -6.93 -7.63
N SER A 127 0.73 -7.43 -7.76
CA SER A 127 -0.31 -7.21 -6.74
C SER A 127 0.03 -7.83 -5.38
N ILE A 128 0.69 -9.00 -5.37
CA ILE A 128 1.20 -9.63 -4.13
C ILE A 128 2.39 -8.85 -3.55
N ALA A 129 3.26 -8.30 -4.40
CA ALA A 129 4.42 -7.52 -3.97
C ALA A 129 4.05 -6.13 -3.44
N LEU A 130 2.91 -5.58 -3.86
CA LEU A 130 2.39 -4.32 -3.34
C LEU A 130 2.02 -4.49 -1.85
N PRO A 131 2.60 -3.69 -0.94
CA PRO A 131 2.30 -3.79 0.48
C PRO A 131 0.83 -3.40 0.72
N CYS A 132 -0.02 -4.40 0.89
CA CYS A 132 -1.44 -4.17 1.17
C CYS A 132 -1.64 -3.54 2.55
N THR A 133 -0.71 -3.74 3.50
CA THR A 133 -0.80 -3.27 4.88
C THR A 133 0.49 -2.55 5.34
N MET A 134 0.34 -1.36 5.96
CA MET A 134 1.45 -0.52 6.47
C MET A 134 2.05 -1.03 7.78
N CYS A 135 1.54 -2.15 8.32
CA CYS A 135 1.79 -2.57 9.71
C CYS A 135 3.25 -2.98 9.97
N THR A 136 3.95 -3.51 8.97
CA THR A 136 5.35 -3.96 9.13
C THR A 136 6.34 -2.79 9.12
N VAL A 137 6.08 -1.76 8.31
CA VAL A 137 6.98 -0.62 8.13
C VAL A 137 7.02 0.24 9.41
N GLU A 138 5.88 0.46 10.06
CA GLU A 138 5.84 1.23 11.33
C GLU A 138 6.60 0.55 12.47
N ARG A 139 6.56 -0.79 12.56
CA ARG A 139 7.33 -1.54 13.58
C ARG A 139 8.84 -1.38 13.36
N SER A 140 9.28 -1.38 12.10
CA SER A 140 10.68 -1.17 11.72
C SER A 140 11.13 0.28 11.97
N PHE A 141 10.32 1.27 11.60
CA PHE A 141 10.63 2.69 11.84
C PHE A 141 10.56 3.08 13.32
N SER A 142 9.68 2.47 14.11
CA SER A 142 9.66 2.63 15.58
C SER A 142 11.00 2.21 16.20
N SER A 143 11.55 1.09 15.72
CA SER A 143 12.86 0.59 16.14
C SER A 143 14.00 1.51 15.67
N LEU A 144 13.94 2.00 14.43
CA LEU A 144 14.93 2.94 13.89
C LEU A 144 14.91 4.30 14.60
N ARG A 145 13.72 4.79 15.00
CA ARG A 145 13.57 6.03 15.77
C ARG A 145 14.23 5.92 17.16
N ARG A 146 14.23 4.72 17.76
CA ARG A 146 14.97 4.44 18.99
C ARG A 146 16.48 4.47 18.77
N LEU A 147 16.99 3.81 17.73
CA LEU A 147 18.42 3.81 17.39
C LEU A 147 18.93 5.22 17.06
N LYS A 148 18.17 6.00 16.28
CA LYS A 148 18.51 7.40 15.99
C LYS A 148 18.64 8.23 17.26
N ASN A 149 17.73 8.06 18.22
CA ASN A 149 17.81 8.78 19.49
C ASN A 149 19.06 8.37 20.29
N GLU A 150 19.40 7.08 20.36
CA GLU A 150 20.60 6.59 21.05
C GLU A 150 21.88 7.13 20.42
N ILE A 151 21.99 7.14 19.09
CA ILE A 151 23.16 7.68 18.37
C ILE A 151 23.29 9.18 18.62
N SER A 152 22.19 9.93 18.57
CA SER A 152 22.21 11.36 18.89
C SER A 152 22.57 11.64 20.36
N ILE A 153 22.18 10.79 21.31
CA ILE A 153 22.59 10.90 22.71
C ILE A 153 24.09 10.60 22.87
N MET A 154 24.62 9.61 22.15
CA MET A 154 26.04 9.24 22.21
C MET A 154 26.98 10.29 21.61
N ILE A 155 26.57 10.99 20.55
CA ILE A 155 27.40 12.04 19.92
C ILE A 155 27.47 13.34 20.76
N THR A 156 26.59 13.50 21.76
CA THR A 156 26.54 14.70 22.62
C THR A 156 27.22 14.50 23.99
N LYS A 157 27.99 13.43 24.17
CA LYS A 157 28.89 13.21 25.30
C LYS A 157 30.33 13.35 24.84
#